data_AF-A0A7S0WXE1-F1
#
_entry.id   AF-A0A7S0WXE1-F1
#
_cell.length_a   1.000
_cell.length_b   1.000
_cell.length_c   1.000
_cell.angle_alpha   90.00
_cell.angle_beta   90.00
_cell.angle_gamma   90.00
#
_symmetry.space_group_name_H-M   'P 1'
#
loop_
_entity.id
_entity.type
_entity.pdbx_description
1 polymer ?
#
loop_
_entity_poly.entity_id
_entity_poly.type
_entity_poly.pdbx_seq_one_letter_code
_entity_poly.pdbx_strand_id
1 'polypeptide(L)'
;GMSSLRDIFINSLCNFTHLHSPSTMRAKNALAFRYLLRLANDVGDHLGDRWVDVLRCISRWELLQQIASGMPTDAVLFSPAHDRGIVGSGPVLGGVKAVLDKARRLITLDDDHPQHGQQQQSGGGAGAGQ
;
A
#
# COMPACT_ATOMS: atom_id res chain seq x y z
N GLY A 1 16.61 24.20 0.26
CA GLY A 1 16.27 24.23 -1.17
C GLY A 1 15.56 22.96 -1.62
N MET A 2 16.26 21.82 -1.65
CA MET A 2 15.73 20.54 -2.20
C MET A 2 14.76 19.80 -1.27
N SER A 3 14.84 19.99 0.04
CA SER A 3 13.91 19.37 1.01
C SER A 3 12.46 19.76 0.72
N SER A 4 12.21 21.03 0.37
CA SER A 4 10.90 21.56 0.00
C SER A 4 10.27 20.83 -1.19
N LEU A 5 11.03 20.60 -2.27
CA LEU A 5 10.49 19.95 -3.48
C LEU A 5 10.16 18.47 -3.21
N ARG A 6 11.02 17.76 -2.48
CA ARG A 6 10.77 16.38 -2.05
C ARG A 6 9.48 16.32 -1.21
N ASP A 7 9.35 17.22 -0.24
CA ASP A 7 8.21 17.21 0.67
C ASP A 7 6.91 17.58 -0.04
N ILE A 8 6.94 18.54 -0.98
CA ILE A 8 5.79 18.89 -1.84
C ILE A 8 5.40 17.71 -2.73
N PHE A 9 6.38 17.03 -3.34
CA PHE A 9 6.14 15.86 -4.17
C PHE A 9 5.47 14.73 -3.38
N ILE A 10 6.03 14.36 -2.21
CA ILE A 10 5.48 13.31 -1.35
C ILE A 10 4.07 13.68 -0.89
N ASN A 11 3.85 14.93 -0.47
CA ASN A 11 2.52 15.39 -0.06
C ASN A 11 1.51 15.30 -1.21
N SER A 12 1.91 15.69 -2.43
CA SER A 12 1.07 15.58 -3.63
C SER A 12 0.72 14.11 -3.93
N LEU A 13 1.70 13.21 -3.80
CA LEU A 13 1.49 11.78 -3.99
C LEU A 13 0.53 11.20 -2.94
N CYS A 14 0.71 11.57 -1.67
CA CYS A 14 -0.20 11.21 -0.58
C CYS A 14 -1.63 11.68 -0.86
N ASN A 15 -1.81 12.91 -1.35
CA ASN A 15 -3.13 13.45 -1.70
C ASN A 15 -3.77 12.73 -2.89
N PHE A 16 -2.97 12.31 -3.89
CA PHE A 16 -3.47 11.53 -5.03
C PHE A 16 -3.98 10.14 -4.65
N THR A 17 -3.54 9.57 -3.54
CA THR A 17 -4.09 8.30 -3.04
C THR A 17 -5.59 8.39 -2.70
N HIS A 18 -6.09 9.60 -2.39
CA HIS A 18 -7.49 9.89 -2.11
C HIS A 18 -8.16 8.97 -1.07
N LEU A 19 -7.37 8.40 -0.15
CA LEU A 19 -7.82 7.39 0.83
C LEU A 19 -8.83 7.93 1.85
N HIS A 20 -8.97 9.25 1.94
CA HIS A 20 -9.93 9.93 2.83
C HIS A 20 -11.37 9.86 2.30
N SER A 21 -11.55 9.62 1.00
CA SER A 21 -12.85 9.63 0.33
C SER A 21 -13.02 8.35 -0.50
N PRO A 22 -13.22 7.19 0.14
CA PRO A 22 -13.24 5.91 -0.55
C PRO A 22 -14.33 5.80 -1.61
N SER A 23 -15.46 6.48 -1.43
CA SER A 23 -16.58 6.52 -2.39
C SER A 23 -16.22 7.14 -3.75
N THR A 24 -15.15 7.94 -3.84
CA THR A 24 -14.71 8.60 -5.07
C THR A 24 -13.40 8.01 -5.62
N MET A 25 -12.87 6.97 -4.97
CA MET A 25 -11.61 6.35 -5.36
C MET A 25 -11.69 5.69 -6.74
N ARG A 26 -10.59 5.80 -7.49
CA ARG A 26 -10.42 5.19 -8.82
C ARG A 26 -9.09 4.43 -8.88
N ALA A 27 -8.90 3.64 -9.93
CA ALA A 27 -7.69 2.84 -10.14
C ALA A 27 -6.39 3.67 -10.11
N LYS A 28 -6.40 4.90 -10.62
CA LYS A 28 -5.23 5.81 -10.57
C LYS A 28 -4.78 6.15 -9.15
N ASN A 29 -5.72 6.20 -8.20
CA ASN A 29 -5.41 6.49 -6.80
C ASN A 29 -4.72 5.29 -6.13
N ALA A 30 -5.11 4.08 -6.52
CA ALA A 30 -4.43 2.86 -6.11
C ALA A 30 -3.01 2.77 -6.67
N LEU A 31 -2.81 3.17 -7.93
CA LEU A 31 -1.48 3.29 -8.52
C LEU A 31 -0.64 4.33 -7.77
N ALA A 32 -1.20 5.49 -7.41
CA ALA A 32 -0.51 6.48 -6.59
C ALA A 32 -0.07 5.90 -5.25
N PHE A 33 -0.94 5.15 -4.56
CA PHE A 33 -0.58 4.47 -3.31
C PHE A 33 0.53 3.43 -3.52
N ARG A 34 0.45 2.64 -4.59
CA ARG A 34 1.52 1.71 -4.97
C ARG A 34 2.86 2.40 -5.18
N TYR A 35 2.88 3.48 -5.96
CA TYR A 35 4.10 4.25 -6.19
C TYR A 35 4.64 4.87 -4.91
N LEU A 36 3.77 5.25 -3.96
CA LEU A 36 4.18 5.72 -2.63
C LEU A 36 4.89 4.60 -1.84
N LEU A 37 4.39 3.36 -1.89
CA LEU A 37 5.03 2.21 -1.25
C LEU A 37 6.40 1.90 -1.86
N ARG A 38 6.50 1.91 -3.20
CA ARG A 38 7.78 1.72 -3.90
C ARG A 38 8.77 2.82 -3.56
N LEU A 39 8.34 4.07 -3.60
CA LEU A 39 9.17 5.21 -3.23
C LEU A 39 9.70 5.05 -1.80
N ALA A 40 8.86 4.61 -0.86
CA ALA A 40 9.28 4.36 0.52
C ALA A 40 10.31 3.23 0.64
N ASN A 41 10.16 2.17 -0.15
CA ASN A 41 11.12 1.08 -0.22
C ASN A 41 12.47 1.54 -0.83
N ASP A 42 12.42 2.30 -1.93
CA ASP A 42 13.62 2.70 -2.67
C ASP A 42 14.40 3.83 -1.97
N VAL A 43 13.70 4.79 -1.36
CA VAL A 43 14.31 5.96 -0.70
C VAL A 43 14.72 5.64 0.74
N GLY A 44 13.94 4.80 1.44
CA GLY A 44 14.21 4.38 2.81
C GLY A 44 14.30 5.56 3.79
N ASP A 45 15.29 5.53 4.68
CA ASP A 45 15.49 6.50 5.76
C ASP A 45 15.67 7.95 5.27
N HIS A 46 16.01 8.16 3.99
CA HIS A 46 16.13 9.48 3.40
C HIS A 46 14.79 10.24 3.26
N LEU A 47 13.65 9.58 3.52
CA LEU A 47 12.36 10.24 3.69
C LEU A 47 12.31 11.12 4.94
N GLY A 48 13.05 10.79 6.01
CA GLY A 48 13.04 11.51 7.28
C GLY A 48 11.63 11.68 7.84
N ASP A 49 11.25 12.90 8.19
CA ASP A 49 9.92 13.25 8.74
C ASP A 49 8.75 12.87 7.82
N ARG A 50 9.03 12.55 6.54
CA ARG A 50 8.00 12.15 5.58
C ARG A 50 7.52 10.72 5.75
N TRP A 51 8.22 9.89 6.52
CA TRP A 51 7.72 8.59 6.95
C TRP A 51 6.35 8.65 7.63
N VAL A 52 6.08 9.72 8.39
CA VAL A 52 4.79 9.90 9.07
C VAL A 52 3.62 9.96 8.07
N ASP A 53 3.80 10.58 6.92
CA ASP A 53 2.74 10.65 5.90
C ASP A 53 2.55 9.32 5.18
N VAL A 54 3.65 8.64 4.85
CA VAL A 54 3.61 7.30 4.25
C VAL A 54 2.88 6.32 5.17
N LEU A 55 3.25 6.28 6.45
CA LEU A 55 2.62 5.42 7.44
C LEU A 55 1.14 5.77 7.64
N ARG A 56 0.77 7.06 7.62
CA ARG A 56 -0.63 7.48 7.68
C ARG A 56 -1.44 6.97 6.49
N CYS A 57 -0.87 7.00 5.28
CA CYS A 57 -1.49 6.41 4.10
C CYS A 57 -1.66 4.89 4.26
N ILE A 58 -0.64 4.19 4.76
CA ILE A 58 -0.69 2.73 5.01
C ILE A 58 -1.78 2.39 6.03
N SER A 59 -1.80 3.03 7.20
CA SER A 59 -2.83 2.79 8.23
C SER A 59 -4.23 3.00 7.68
N ARG A 60 -4.44 4.03 6.85
CA ARG A 60 -5.75 4.28 6.26
C ARG A 60 -6.13 3.26 5.21
N TRP A 61 -5.17 2.82 4.38
CA TRP A 61 -5.41 1.76 3.42
C TRP A 61 -5.87 0.47 4.13
N GLU A 62 -5.20 0.09 5.22
CA GLU A 62 -5.58 -1.08 6.02
C GLU A 62 -6.97 -0.93 6.65
N LEU A 63 -7.29 0.24 7.19
CA LEU A 63 -8.64 0.54 7.69
C LEU A 63 -9.71 0.33 6.60
N LEU A 64 -9.46 0.78 5.37
CA LEU A 64 -10.39 0.56 4.26
C LEU A 64 -10.56 -0.94 3.93
N GLN A 65 -9.50 -1.74 4.05
CA GLN A 65 -9.57 -3.21 3.89
C GLN A 65 -10.44 -3.85 4.96
N GLN A 66 -10.25 -3.47 6.22
CA GLN A 66 -11.04 -3.97 7.32
C GLN A 66 -12.52 -3.64 7.12
N ILE A 67 -12.84 -2.39 6.77
CA ILE A 67 -14.22 -1.95 6.48
C ILE A 67 -14.80 -2.73 5.29
N ALA A 68 -14.05 -2.90 4.20
CA ALA A 68 -14.52 -3.60 3.01
C ALA A 68 -14.70 -5.11 3.22
N SER A 69 -13.94 -5.71 4.14
CA SER A 69 -14.08 -7.12 4.53
C SER A 69 -15.25 -7.40 5.47
N GLY A 70 -15.90 -6.35 5.99
CA GLY A 70 -16.97 -6.47 6.99
C GLY A 70 -16.47 -6.87 8.38
N MET A 71 -15.15 -6.84 8.60
CA MET A 71 -14.58 -7.09 9.92
C MET A 71 -14.86 -5.89 10.83
N PRO A 72 -15.36 -6.11 12.06
CA PRO A 72 -15.58 -5.01 13.00
C PRO A 72 -14.25 -4.34 13.29
N THR A 73 -14.11 -3.10 12.86
CA THR A 73 -12.96 -2.26 13.19
C THR A 73 -13.08 -1.80 14.64
N ASP A 74 -11.96 -1.57 15.34
CA ASP A 74 -11.99 -0.99 16.69
C ASP A 74 -12.80 0.33 16.75
N ALA A 75 -12.80 1.13 15.68
CA ALA A 75 -13.63 2.33 15.57
C ALA A 75 -15.15 2.04 15.66
N VAL A 76 -15.62 0.89 15.17
CA VAL A 76 -17.02 0.44 15.28
C VAL A 76 -17.29 -0.10 16.69
N LEU A 77 -16.30 -0.75 17.32
CA LEU A 77 -16.39 -1.22 18.70
C LEU A 77 -16.55 -0.06 19.70
N PHE A 78 -15.84 1.05 19.48
CA PHE A 78 -15.86 2.24 20.32
C PHE A 78 -16.85 3.34 19.88
N SER A 79 -17.61 3.14 18.81
CA SER A 79 -18.65 4.10 18.40
C SER A 79 -19.88 4.01 19.31
N PRO A 80 -20.47 5.16 19.72
CA PRO A 80 -21.66 5.16 20.57
C PRO A 80 -22.79 4.39 19.88
N ALA A 81 -23.46 3.52 20.65
CA ALA A 81 -24.32 2.43 20.18
C ALA A 81 -25.55 2.84 19.32
N HIS A 82 -25.80 4.14 19.10
CA HIS A 82 -26.97 4.63 18.37
C HIS A 82 -26.87 4.47 16.84
N ASP A 83 -25.69 4.14 16.30
CA ASP A 83 -25.46 3.94 14.86
C ASP A 83 -25.12 2.46 14.50
N ARG A 84 -25.40 1.53 15.42
CA ARG A 84 -25.13 0.08 15.20
C ARG A 84 -26.10 -0.60 14.23
N GLY A 85 -27.11 0.13 13.72
CA GLY A 85 -28.16 -0.42 12.85
C GLY A 85 -27.93 -0.33 11.34
N ILE A 86 -26.87 0.35 10.86
CA ILE A 86 -26.72 0.70 9.44
C ILE A 86 -25.48 0.06 8.79
N VAL A 87 -24.57 -0.51 9.57
CA VAL A 87 -23.23 -0.90 9.09
C VAL A 87 -23.23 -2.34 8.57
N GLY A 88 -23.89 -2.58 7.44
CA GLY A 88 -23.81 -3.84 6.75
C GLY A 88 -24.65 -3.86 5.48
N SER A 89 -23.98 -3.83 4.32
CA SER A 89 -24.56 -4.17 3.00
C SER A 89 -25.28 -3.07 2.21
N GLY A 90 -25.00 -1.78 2.45
CA GLY A 90 -25.43 -0.72 1.54
C GLY A 90 -24.64 -0.73 0.20
N PRO A 91 -25.24 -0.36 -0.95
CA PRO A 91 -24.60 -0.39 -2.28
C PRO A 91 -23.31 0.44 -2.38
N VAL A 92 -23.12 1.41 -1.48
CA VAL A 92 -21.94 2.28 -1.40
C VAL A 92 -20.68 1.49 -0.97
N LEU A 93 -20.81 0.54 -0.02
CA LEU A 93 -19.69 -0.32 0.40
C LEU A 93 -19.27 -1.28 -0.71
N GLY A 94 -20.22 -1.78 -1.52
CA GLY A 94 -19.94 -2.67 -2.64
C GLY A 94 -19.02 -2.03 -3.70
N GLY A 95 -19.28 -0.75 -4.02
CA GLY A 95 -18.43 0.01 -4.94
C GLY A 95 -17.01 0.21 -4.40
N VAL A 96 -16.89 0.56 -3.11
CA VAL A 96 -15.59 0.71 -2.44
C VAL A 96 -14.82 -0.61 -2.41
N LYS A 97 -15.48 -1.72 -2.07
CA LYS A 97 -14.89 -3.06 -2.06
C LYS A 97 -14.33 -3.46 -3.43
N ALA A 98 -15.08 -3.24 -4.51
CA ALA A 98 -14.62 -3.56 -5.86
C ALA A 98 -13.40 -2.73 -6.28
N VAL A 99 -13.39 -1.43 -5.94
CA VAL A 99 -12.23 -0.56 -6.17
C VAL A 99 -11.02 -1.07 -5.38
N LEU A 100 -11.23 -1.48 -4.13
CA LEU A 100 -10.20 -1.97 -3.23
C LEU A 100 -9.61 -3.31 -3.67
N ASP A 101 -10.45 -4.24 -4.11
CA ASP A 101 -10.04 -5.53 -4.68
C ASP A 101 -9.18 -5.33 -5.95
N LYS A 102 -9.62 -4.42 -6.84
CA LYS A 102 -8.85 -4.06 -8.04
C LYS A 102 -7.51 -3.42 -7.67
N ALA A 103 -7.53 -2.51 -6.71
CA ALA A 103 -6.36 -1.81 -6.22
C ALA A 103 -5.34 -2.76 -5.57
N ARG A 104 -5.79 -3.75 -4.80
CA ARG A 104 -4.94 -4.81 -4.24
C ARG A 104 -4.20 -5.60 -5.31
N ARG A 105 -4.89 -5.96 -6.40
CA ARG A 105 -4.26 -6.61 -7.56
C ARG A 105 -3.18 -5.71 -8.17
N LEU A 106 -3.49 -4.43 -8.37
CA LEU A 106 -2.53 -3.48 -8.94
C LEU A 106 -1.29 -3.31 -8.06
N ILE A 107 -1.41 -3.39 -6.73
CA ILE A 107 -0.26 -3.26 -5.83
C ILE A 107 0.67 -4.48 -5.94
N THR A 108 0.10 -5.69 -6.03
CA THR A 108 0.83 -6.98 -5.93
C THR A 108 1.61 -7.38 -7.20
N LEU A 109 1.26 -6.83 -8.38
CA LEU A 109 1.68 -7.41 -9.68
C LEU A 109 3.14 -7.19 -10.15
N ASP A 110 4.04 -6.59 -9.36
CA ASP A 110 5.44 -6.32 -9.81
C ASP A 110 6.53 -6.92 -8.90
N ASP A 111 6.18 -7.81 -7.96
CA ASP A 111 7.17 -8.49 -7.10
C ASP A 111 7.71 -9.80 -7.71
N ASP A 112 7.38 -10.12 -8.97
CA ASP A 112 8.01 -11.24 -9.69
C ASP A 112 9.32 -10.75 -10.34
N HIS A 113 10.33 -10.49 -9.52
CA HIS A 113 11.71 -10.40 -10.01
C HIS A 113 12.28 -11.83 -10.03
N PRO A 114 12.53 -12.44 -11.20
CA PRO A 114 13.29 -13.69 -11.24
C PRO A 114 14.70 -13.38 -10.72
N GLN A 115 15.06 -13.97 -9.57
CA GLN A 115 16.44 -13.96 -9.10
C GLN A 115 17.30 -14.65 -10.17
N HIS A 116 18.03 -13.85 -10.98
CA HIS A 116 19.07 -14.37 -11.85
C HIS A 116 20.12 -15.04 -10.95
N GLY A 117 20.16 -16.37 -11.04
CA GLY A 117 21.04 -17.22 -10.24
C GLY A 117 22.49 -16.76 -10.32
N GLN A 118 23.07 -16.48 -9.17
CA GLN A 118 24.52 -16.50 -9.00
C GLN A 118 24.98 -17.94 -9.25
N GLN A 119 25.37 -18.23 -10.49
CA GLN A 119 26.11 -19.45 -10.80
C GLN A 119 27.53 -19.27 -10.27
N GLN A 120 27.73 -19.80 -9.08
CA GLN A 120 29.01 -19.96 -8.41
C GLN A 120 29.86 -20.94 -9.23
N GLN A 121 30.64 -20.45 -10.20
CA GLN A 121 31.80 -21.18 -10.69
C GLN A 121 33.00 -20.77 -9.85
N SER A 122 33.17 -21.48 -8.73
CA SER A 122 34.40 -21.46 -7.95
C SER A 122 34.87 -22.90 -7.74
N GLY A 123 36.09 -23.19 -8.18
CA GLY A 123 36.98 -24.19 -7.61
C GLY A 123 36.63 -25.67 -7.87
N GLY A 124 37.37 -26.29 -8.79
CA GLY A 124 37.40 -27.74 -8.94
C GLY A 124 38.66 -28.22 -9.65
N GLY A 125 39.83 -27.78 -9.16
CA GLY A 125 41.11 -28.36 -9.56
C GLY A 125 41.43 -29.63 -8.77
N ALA A 126 42.13 -30.54 -9.45
CA ALA A 126 42.91 -31.69 -8.96
C ALA A 126 42.17 -33.00 -8.61
N GLY A 127 42.58 -34.09 -9.28
CA GLY A 127 42.58 -35.43 -8.66
C GLY A 127 42.39 -36.65 -9.57
N ALA A 128 43.50 -37.18 -10.07
CA ALA A 128 43.83 -38.61 -10.21
C ALA A 128 43.09 -39.54 -11.20
N GLY A 129 43.89 -40.23 -12.03
CA GLY A 129 43.77 -41.69 -12.17
C GLY A 129 43.73 -42.28 -13.59
N GLN A 130 44.90 -42.41 -14.23
CA GLN A 130 45.52 -43.66 -14.74
C GLN A 130 46.54 -43.37 -15.83
#